data_AF-G2JAR9-F1
#
_entry.id   AF-G2JAR9-F1
#
_cell.length_a   1.000
_cell.length_b   1.000
_cell.length_c   1.000
_cell.angle_alpha   90.00
_cell.angle_beta   90.00
_cell.angle_gamma   90.00
#
_symmetry.space_group_name_H-M   'P 1'
#
loop_
_entity.id
_entity.type
_entity.pdbx_description
1 polymer ?
#
loop_
_entity_poly.entity_id
_entity_poly.type
_entity_poly.pdbx_seq_one_letter_code
_entity_poly.pdbx_strand_id
1 'polypeptide(L)'
;MEGDVAVFLKDLPYPVVIKMVAGQRETDYRLDLRIPKTGPNAQPAITTETAIGLPSATLQSLLEGIEPPQAKPIRIRNAPANMKAWLIGNAPASRIVLRTSLFLNNPAYYGSLTSADGTHVYEIPQTPVVTVSENGALRNLFLDWE
;
A
#
# COMPACT_ATOMS: atom_id res chain seq x y z
N MET A 1 -7.46 -13.08 -32.20
CA MET A 1 -6.91 -11.86 -32.86
C MET A 1 -6.33 -10.99 -31.77
N GLU A 2 -5.10 -10.51 -31.93
CA GLU A 2 -4.45 -9.65 -30.94
C GLU A 2 -4.39 -8.21 -31.45
N GLY A 3 -4.49 -7.24 -30.52
CA GLY A 3 -4.26 -5.83 -30.80
C GLY A 3 -3.72 -5.15 -29.56
N ASP A 4 -2.91 -4.11 -29.73
CA ASP A 4 -2.28 -3.41 -28.61
C ASP A 4 -2.79 -1.97 -28.52
N VAL A 5 -3.02 -1.51 -27.29
CA VAL A 5 -3.32 -0.11 -26.95
C VAL A 5 -2.16 0.44 -26.15
N ALA A 6 -1.49 1.47 -26.65
CA ALA A 6 -0.47 2.20 -25.91
C ALA A 6 -1.10 3.41 -25.21
N VAL A 7 -1.03 3.43 -23.88
CA VAL A 7 -1.51 4.54 -23.04
C VAL A 7 -0.31 5.36 -22.60
N PHE A 8 -0.26 6.62 -23.03
CA PHE A 8 0.76 7.57 -22.64
C PHE A 8 0.29 8.39 -21.45
N LEU A 9 0.96 8.21 -20.31
CA LEU A 9 0.68 8.98 -19.11
C LEU A 9 1.61 10.19 -19.08
N LYS A 10 1.06 11.35 -18.75
CA LYS A 10 1.84 12.57 -18.58
C LYS A 10 2.96 12.32 -17.55
N ASP A 11 4.17 12.75 -17.90
CA ASP A 11 5.41 12.62 -17.11
C ASP A 11 5.92 11.18 -16.88
N LEU A 12 5.33 10.18 -17.56
CA LEU A 12 5.86 8.82 -17.60
C LEU A 12 6.68 8.62 -18.89
N PRO A 13 7.97 8.27 -18.83
CA PRO A 13 8.84 8.21 -20.01
C PRO A 13 8.53 7.04 -20.96
N TYR A 14 7.79 6.03 -20.50
CA TYR A 14 7.44 4.84 -21.28
C TYR A 14 5.92 4.62 -21.25
N PRO A 15 5.29 4.20 -22.36
CA PRO A 15 3.86 3.94 -22.38
C PRO A 15 3.51 2.69 -21.58
N VAL A 16 2.29 2.68 -21.04
CA VAL A 16 1.66 1.47 -20.53
C VAL A 16 0.97 0.78 -21.69
N VAL A 17 1.42 -0.41 -22.06
CA VAL A 17 0.85 -1.17 -23.18
C VAL A 17 -0.18 -2.16 -22.64
N ILE A 18 -1.42 -2.06 -23.14
CA ILE A 18 -2.51 -2.99 -22.85
C ILE A 18 -2.70 -3.88 -24.08
N LYS A 19 -2.46 -5.18 -23.92
CA LYS A 19 -2.73 -6.17 -24.96
C LYS A 19 -4.19 -6.61 -24.89
N MET A 20 -4.89 -6.52 -26.01
CA MET A 20 -6.26 -6.99 -26.19
C MET A 20 -6.25 -8.33 -26.92
N VAL A 21 -6.96 -9.31 -26.36
CA VAL A 21 -7.08 -10.65 -26.93
C VAL A 21 -8.54 -10.89 -27.29
N ALA A 22 -8.84 -10.92 -28.59
CA ALA A 22 -10.17 -11.22 -29.11
C ALA A 22 -10.36 -12.72 -29.40
N GLY A 23 -11.60 -13.19 -29.29
CA GLY A 23 -11.98 -14.60 -29.44
C GLY A 23 -12.11 -15.37 -28.11
N GLN A 24 -12.16 -14.65 -26.99
CA GLN A 24 -12.41 -15.19 -25.66
C GLN A 24 -13.89 -15.62 -25.52
N ARG A 25 -14.18 -16.63 -24.70
CA ARG A 25 -15.56 -17.07 -24.40
C ARG A 25 -16.31 -16.09 -23.49
N GLU A 26 -15.57 -15.29 -22.73
CA GLU A 26 -16.09 -14.32 -21.78
C GLU A 26 -15.64 -12.92 -22.19
N THR A 27 -16.42 -11.91 -21.82
CA THR A 27 -16.13 -10.51 -22.15
C THR A 27 -15.60 -9.80 -20.91
N ASP A 28 -14.42 -9.18 -21.03
CA ASP A 28 -13.89 -8.28 -20.02
C ASP A 28 -14.48 -6.88 -20.21
N TYR A 29 -15.18 -6.36 -19.19
CA TYR A 29 -15.88 -5.07 -19.29
C TYR A 29 -15.11 -3.90 -18.65
N ARG A 30 -14.27 -4.19 -17.65
CA ARG A 30 -13.56 -3.17 -16.85
C ARG A 30 -12.20 -3.69 -16.39
N LEU A 31 -11.17 -2.87 -16.58
CA LEU A 31 -9.83 -3.09 -16.06
C LEU A 31 -9.41 -1.86 -15.26
N ASP A 32 -9.20 -2.03 -13.95
CA ASP A 32 -8.66 -0.98 -13.08
C ASP A 32 -7.14 -1.20 -12.91
N LEU A 33 -6.33 -0.20 -13.30
CA LEU A 33 -4.88 -0.24 -13.21
C LEU A 33 -4.38 0.89 -12.30
N ARG A 34 -3.49 0.56 -11.36
CA ARG A 34 -2.80 1.55 -10.52
C ARG A 34 -1.32 1.59 -10.88
N ILE A 35 -0.83 2.76 -11.27
CA ILE A 35 0.59 3.00 -11.49
C ILE A 35 1.20 3.46 -10.17
N PRO A 36 2.21 2.77 -9.61
CA PRO A 36 2.82 3.11 -8.34
C PRO A 36 3.82 4.28 -8.50
N LYS A 37 3.34 5.41 -9.02
CA LYS A 37 4.08 6.67 -9.15
C LYS A 37 3.19 7.84 -8.77
N THR A 38 3.83 8.94 -8.38
CA THR A 38 3.17 10.22 -8.17
C THR A 38 2.54 10.70 -9.48
N GLY A 39 1.27 11.08 -9.44
CA GLY A 39 0.56 11.58 -10.61
C GLY A 39 1.06 12.96 -11.07
N PRO A 40 0.85 13.33 -12.33
CA PRO A 40 1.36 14.58 -12.92
C PRO A 40 0.70 15.85 -12.36
N ASN A 41 -0.44 15.71 -11.70
CA ASN A 41 -1.13 16.79 -10.98
C ASN A 41 -1.17 16.51 -9.48
N ALA A 42 -0.35 15.56 -8.99
CA ALA A 42 -0.23 15.37 -7.57
C ALA A 42 0.30 16.66 -6.96
N GLN A 43 -0.47 17.22 -6.04
CA GLN A 43 0.08 18.25 -5.18
C GLN A 43 1.23 17.60 -4.41
N PRO A 44 2.38 18.29 -4.23
CA PRO A 44 3.33 17.85 -3.25
C PRO A 44 2.55 17.60 -1.98
N ALA A 45 2.82 16.47 -1.32
CA ALA A 45 2.18 16.19 -0.04
C ALA A 45 2.35 17.45 0.78
N ILE A 46 1.24 18.09 1.11
CA ILE A 46 1.27 19.12 2.12
C ILE A 46 1.75 18.33 3.32
N THR A 47 3.01 18.49 3.70
CA THR A 47 3.41 18.29 5.07
C THR A 47 2.66 19.35 5.85
N THR A 48 1.34 19.16 5.98
CA THR A 48 0.57 19.71 7.06
C THR A 48 1.38 19.32 8.27
N GLU A 49 1.79 20.33 9.04
CA GLU A 49 2.32 20.17 10.38
C GLU A 49 1.65 18.96 11.01
N THR A 50 2.48 17.92 11.13
CA THR A 50 2.26 16.71 11.90
C THR A 50 0.81 16.49 12.36
N ALA A 51 0.02 15.70 11.62
CA ALA A 51 -0.50 14.53 12.35
C ALA A 51 0.76 13.90 12.93
N ILE A 52 0.90 13.76 14.25
CA ILE A 52 2.11 13.24 14.91
C ILE A 52 2.34 11.81 14.41
N GLY A 53 2.86 11.72 13.19
CA GLY A 53 3.22 10.51 12.50
C GLY A 53 4.51 10.03 13.10
N LEU A 54 4.81 8.76 12.88
CA LEU A 54 5.98 8.19 13.49
C LEU A 54 7.24 8.92 13.00
N PRO A 55 8.19 9.24 13.89
CA PRO A 55 9.46 9.81 13.49
C PRO A 55 10.08 8.96 12.37
N SER A 56 10.73 9.58 11.40
CA SER A 56 11.29 8.88 10.23
C SER A 56 12.20 7.70 10.63
N ALA A 57 12.95 7.83 11.74
CA ALA A 57 13.78 6.76 12.29
C ALA A 57 12.98 5.53 12.79
N THR A 58 11.75 5.76 13.29
CA THR A 58 10.85 4.67 13.71
C THR A 58 10.28 3.94 12.50
N LEU A 59 9.89 4.66 11.45
CA LEU A 59 9.44 4.04 10.20
C LEU A 59 10.58 3.29 9.49
N GLN A 60 11.80 3.83 9.55
CA GLN A 60 13.00 3.20 8.99
C GLN A 60 13.37 1.90 9.73
N SER A 61 13.37 1.92 11.06
CA SER A 61 13.61 0.70 11.86
C SER A 61 12.55 -0.38 11.60
N LEU A 62 11.28 0.01 11.50
CA LEU A 62 10.19 -0.92 11.13
C LEU A 62 10.37 -1.49 9.72
N LEU A 63 10.86 -0.70 8.77
CA LEU A 63 11.17 -1.15 7.41
C LEU A 63 12.26 -2.24 7.44
N GLU A 64 13.30 -2.01 8.23
CA GLU A 64 14.39 -2.94 8.51
C GLU A 64 13.97 -4.15 9.35
N GLY A 65 12.71 -4.18 9.83
CA GLY A 65 12.16 -5.27 10.63
C GLY A 65 12.54 -5.21 12.11
N ILE A 66 13.12 -4.09 12.56
CA ILE A 66 13.44 -3.81 13.96
C ILE A 66 12.19 -3.24 14.62
N GLU A 67 11.67 -3.97 15.60
CA GLU A 67 10.44 -3.60 16.30
C GLU A 67 10.77 -2.57 17.39
N PRO A 68 10.18 -1.35 17.37
CA PRO A 68 10.47 -0.34 18.36
C PRO A 68 9.86 -0.71 19.72
N PRO A 69 10.42 -0.24 20.85
CA PRO A 69 9.99 -0.68 22.19
C PRO A 69 8.51 -0.43 22.53
N GLN A 70 7.87 0.49 21.82
CA GLN A 70 6.48 0.90 22.04
C GLN A 70 5.49 0.26 21.04
N ALA A 71 5.95 -0.66 20.20
CA ALA A 71 5.10 -1.35 19.24
C ALA A 71 4.44 -2.59 19.86
N LYS A 72 3.11 -2.66 19.80
CA LYS A 72 2.35 -3.87 20.14
C LYS A 72 2.05 -4.64 18.86
N PRO A 73 2.52 -5.89 18.68
CA PRO A 73 2.25 -6.64 17.46
C PRO A 73 0.74 -6.90 17.32
N ILE A 74 0.25 -6.76 16.09
CA ILE A 74 -1.14 -7.03 15.70
C ILE A 74 -1.16 -8.34 14.93
N ARG A 75 -2.08 -9.24 15.30
CA ARG A 75 -2.27 -10.46 14.51
C ARG A 75 -3.02 -10.12 13.23
N ILE A 76 -2.51 -10.60 12.10
CA ILE A 76 -3.14 -10.42 10.79
C ILE A 76 -3.65 -11.77 10.32
N ARG A 77 -4.97 -11.89 10.12
CA ARG A 77 -5.55 -13.09 9.52
C ARG A 77 -5.36 -13.07 8.02
N ASN A 78 -5.07 -14.25 7.46
CA ASN A 78 -4.87 -14.45 6.02
C ASN A 78 -3.66 -13.69 5.45
N ALA A 79 -2.67 -13.34 6.27
CA ALA A 79 -1.51 -12.58 5.83
C ALA A 79 -0.51 -13.43 5.01
N PRO A 80 0.18 -12.83 4.02
CA PRO A 80 1.40 -13.39 3.46
C PRO A 80 2.51 -13.51 4.52
N ALA A 81 3.50 -14.39 4.29
CA ALA A 81 4.52 -14.74 5.28
C ALA A 81 5.39 -13.57 5.77
N ASN A 82 5.57 -12.53 4.96
CA ASN A 82 6.43 -11.37 5.25
C ASN A 82 5.67 -10.15 5.75
N MET A 83 4.35 -10.25 5.91
CA MET A 83 3.52 -9.15 6.37
C MET A 83 3.46 -9.10 7.89
N LYS A 84 3.69 -7.91 8.44
CA LYS A 84 3.64 -7.64 9.88
C LYS A 84 2.88 -6.36 10.14
N ALA A 85 2.20 -6.28 11.29
CA ALA A 85 1.53 -5.07 11.71
C ALA A 85 1.76 -4.83 13.20
N TRP A 86 1.77 -3.56 13.59
CA TRP A 86 1.92 -3.14 14.97
C TRP A 86 1.00 -1.97 15.28
N LEU A 87 0.47 -1.94 16.50
CA LEU A 87 -0.16 -0.79 17.08
C LEU A 87 0.92 0.04 17.77
N ILE A 88 1.06 1.30 17.37
CA ILE A 88 2.05 2.23 17.93
C ILE A 88 1.35 3.47 18.46
N GLY A 89 1.83 3.97 19.60
CA GLY A 89 1.25 5.11 20.31
C GLY A 89 0.24 4.68 21.38
N ASN A 90 -0.29 5.67 22.09
CA ASN A 90 -1.25 5.46 23.17
C ASN A 90 -2.65 5.88 22.72
N ALA A 91 -3.69 5.21 23.23
CA ALA A 91 -5.07 5.63 23.02
C ALA A 91 -5.28 7.06 23.53
N PRO A 92 -6.05 7.92 22.82
CA PRO A 92 -6.83 7.63 21.60
C PRO A 92 -6.04 7.84 20.28
N ALA A 93 -4.78 8.26 20.34
CA ALA A 93 -3.97 8.65 19.18
C ALA A 93 -3.11 7.50 18.60
N SER A 94 -3.43 6.25 18.90
CA SER A 94 -2.65 5.11 18.41
C SER A 94 -2.95 4.82 16.94
N ARG A 95 -1.91 4.38 16.23
CA ARG A 95 -1.90 4.14 14.79
C ARG A 95 -1.48 2.72 14.51
N ILE A 96 -1.94 2.18 13.40
CA ILE A 96 -1.45 0.88 12.92
C ILE A 96 -0.33 1.15 11.93
N VAL A 97 0.77 0.44 12.09
CA VAL A 97 1.83 0.37 11.08
C VAL A 97 1.78 -0.98 10.41
N LEU A 98 1.67 -0.99 9.08
CA LEU A 98 1.63 -2.20 8.26
C LEU A 98 2.93 -2.29 7.43
N ARG A 99 3.72 -3.34 7.66
CA ARG A 99 4.88 -3.71 6.83
C ARG A 99 4.48 -4.85 5.89
N THR A 100 4.69 -4.67 4.60
CA THR A 100 4.24 -5.62 3.57
C THR A 100 5.01 -5.44 2.27
N SER A 101 5.15 -6.49 1.46
CA SER A 101 5.59 -6.36 0.05
C SER A 101 4.44 -6.09 -0.93
N LEU A 102 3.22 -5.98 -0.42
CA LEU A 102 2.01 -5.73 -1.21
C LEU A 102 1.61 -4.25 -1.18
N PHE A 103 0.92 -3.78 -2.22
CA PHE A 103 0.44 -2.42 -2.26
C PHE A 103 -0.84 -2.25 -1.43
N LEU A 104 -0.85 -1.30 -0.50
CA LEU A 104 -2.05 -0.94 0.23
C LEU A 104 -3.04 -0.19 -0.67
N ASN A 105 -4.27 -0.71 -0.76
CA ASN A 105 -5.37 -0.08 -1.50
C ASN A 105 -6.33 0.68 -0.57
N ASN A 106 -6.66 0.11 0.58
CA ASN A 106 -7.57 0.71 1.57
C ASN A 106 -7.17 0.22 2.98
N PRO A 107 -7.23 1.05 4.05
CA PRO A 107 -7.63 2.46 4.11
C PRO A 107 -6.61 3.41 3.46
N ALA A 108 -6.95 4.71 3.45
CA ALA A 108 -5.95 5.76 3.23
C ALA A 108 -4.89 5.73 4.34
N TYR A 109 -3.63 5.95 3.97
CA TYR A 109 -2.50 6.02 4.89
C TYR A 109 -2.11 7.46 5.17
N TYR A 110 -1.56 7.73 6.36
CA TYR A 110 -0.98 9.01 6.76
C TYR A 110 0.41 9.20 6.16
N GLY A 111 1.18 8.12 6.08
CA GLY A 111 2.53 8.13 5.55
C GLY A 111 2.94 6.75 5.06
N SER A 112 3.94 6.72 4.18
CA SER A 112 4.51 5.47 3.69
C SER A 112 5.99 5.60 3.44
N LEU A 113 6.74 4.53 3.73
CA LEU A 113 8.14 4.38 3.36
C LEU A 113 8.30 3.11 2.51
N THR A 114 9.15 3.17 1.49
CA THR A 114 9.42 2.02 0.60
C THR A 114 10.91 1.75 0.53
N SER A 115 11.28 0.50 0.74
CA SER A 115 12.64 -0.01 0.57
C SER A 115 12.91 -0.36 -0.89
N ALA A 116 14.19 -0.40 -1.27
CA ALA A 116 14.63 -0.84 -2.59
C ALA A 116 14.28 -2.32 -2.89
N ASP A 117 14.06 -3.13 -1.86
CA ASP A 117 13.65 -4.54 -1.99
C ASP A 117 12.14 -4.74 -2.27
N GLY A 118 11.37 -3.64 -2.36
CA GLY A 118 9.93 -3.69 -2.57
C GLY A 118 9.11 -3.85 -1.29
N THR A 119 9.73 -3.80 -0.11
CA THR A 119 9.01 -3.71 1.16
C THR A 119 8.45 -2.30 1.35
N HIS A 120 7.18 -2.22 1.72
CA HIS A 120 6.49 -1.00 2.09
C HIS A 120 6.17 -1.01 3.59
N VAL A 121 6.22 0.16 4.21
CA VAL A 121 5.69 0.43 5.54
C VAL A 121 4.65 1.52 5.41
N TYR A 122 3.43 1.26 5.84
CA TYR A 122 2.31 2.21 5.82
C TYR A 122 1.87 2.56 7.24
N GLU A 123 1.70 3.84 7.53
CA GLU A 123 1.02 4.31 8.74
C GLU A 123 -0.46 4.56 8.43
N ILE A 124 -1.37 3.84 9.08
CA ILE A 124 -2.80 3.85 8.77
C ILE A 124 -3.66 4.11 10.01
N PRO A 125 -4.91 4.59 9.85
CA PRO A 125 -5.87 4.61 10.95
C PRO A 125 -6.13 3.20 11.48
N GLN A 126 -6.60 3.13 12.73
CA GLN A 126 -7.11 1.87 13.27
C GLN A 126 -8.29 1.38 12.44
N THR A 127 -8.20 0.15 11.95
CA THR A 127 -9.21 -0.48 11.10
C THR A 127 -9.21 -2.00 11.30
N PRO A 128 -10.38 -2.66 11.27
CA PRO A 128 -10.46 -4.12 11.23
C PRO A 128 -9.97 -4.76 9.96
N VAL A 129 -9.95 -4.00 8.88
CA VAL A 129 -9.71 -4.54 7.56
C VAL A 129 -8.77 -3.64 6.78
N VAL A 130 -7.81 -4.28 6.11
CA VAL A 130 -6.99 -3.66 5.09
C VAL A 130 -7.19 -4.42 3.79
N THR A 131 -7.28 -3.68 2.69
CA THR A 131 -7.33 -4.24 1.34
C THR A 131 -5.97 -4.00 0.70
N VAL A 132 -5.33 -5.08 0.27
CA VAL A 132 -4.04 -5.05 -0.43
C VAL A 132 -4.19 -5.57 -1.85
N SER A 133 -3.31 -5.11 -2.74
CA SER A 133 -3.20 -5.63 -4.11
C SER A 133 -1.97 -6.54 -4.21
N GLU A 134 -2.21 -7.76 -4.68
CA GLU A 134 -1.19 -8.75 -4.99
C GLU A 134 -1.34 -9.13 -6.46
N ASN A 135 -0.35 -8.79 -7.29
CA ASN A 135 -0.38 -9.03 -8.74
C ASN A 135 -1.67 -8.51 -9.44
N GLY A 136 -2.22 -7.40 -8.96
CA GLY A 136 -3.45 -6.80 -9.49
C GLY A 136 -4.75 -7.36 -8.90
N ALA A 137 -4.71 -8.45 -8.14
CA ALA A 137 -5.87 -8.98 -7.42
C ALA A 137 -5.99 -8.34 -6.04
N LEU A 138 -7.19 -7.88 -5.69
CA LEU A 138 -7.48 -7.34 -4.37
C LEU A 138 -7.78 -8.43 -3.36
N ARG A 139 -7.21 -8.30 -2.16
CA ARG A 139 -7.45 -9.19 -1.04
C ARG A 139 -7.69 -8.40 0.24
N ASN A 140 -8.72 -8.79 0.99
CA ASN A 140 -8.97 -8.28 2.32
C ASN A 140 -8.23 -9.11 3.37
N LEU A 141 -7.59 -8.41 4.29
CA LEU A 141 -6.89 -8.96 5.44
C LEU A 141 -7.50 -8.36 6.69
N PHE A 142 -7.65 -9.18 7.72
CA PHE A 142 -8.27 -8.75 8.96
C PHE A 142 -7.20 -8.56 10.02
N LEU A 143 -7.22 -7.42 10.67
CA LEU A 143 -6.35 -7.07 11.77
C LEU A 143 -7.07 -7.44 13.07
N ASP A 144 -6.33 -7.93 14.07
CA ASP A 144 -6.82 -8.17 15.42
C ASP A 144 -5.96 -7.34 16.39
N TRP A 145 -6.46 -6.14 16.73
CA TRP A 145 -5.75 -5.11 17.51
C TRP A 145 -6.50 -4.72 18.80
N GLU A 146 -7.63 -5.36 19.08
CA GLU A 146 -8.37 -5.33 20.35
C GLU A 146 -7.87 -6.41 21.31
#